data_AF-A0A9W6G0W0-F1
#
_entry.id   AF-A0A9W6G0W0-F1
#
_cell.length_a   1.000
_cell.length_b   1.000
_cell.length_c   1.000
_cell.angle_alpha   90.00
_cell.angle_beta   90.00
_cell.angle_gamma   90.00
#
_symmetry.space_group_name_H-M   'P 1'
#
loop_
_entity.id
_entity.type
_entity.pdbx_description
1 polymer ?
#
loop_
_entity_poly.entity_id
_entity_poly.type
_entity_poly.pdbx_seq_one_letter_code
_entity_poly.pdbx_strand_id
1 'polypeptide(L)'
;MTFMALTDTEQHDLRVIVEAFWGKHETANWEMNEELVAVISKMISEVKSCSQAMDLVPRPGVYLNPKDVQRELRKMARRVKEKGSSYWVCMLMGATNWKTEAARVAQGL
;
A
#
# COMPACT_ATOMS: atom_id res chain seq x y z
N MET A 1 15.50 16.40 -2.05
CA MET A 1 15.21 14.97 -2.25
C MET A 1 14.39 14.89 -3.52
N THR A 2 14.92 14.27 -4.56
CA THR A 2 14.25 14.19 -5.86
C THR A 2 13.21 13.08 -5.76
N PHE A 3 11.95 13.45 -5.55
CA PHE A 3 10.81 12.54 -5.62
C PHE A 3 10.73 11.99 -7.04
N MET A 4 10.72 10.66 -7.19
CA MET A 4 10.56 10.04 -8.50
C MET A 4 9.07 9.90 -8.81
N ALA A 5 8.67 10.11 -10.06
CA ALA A 5 7.29 9.81 -10.42
C ALA A 5 7.13 8.29 -10.51
N LEU A 6 6.08 7.73 -9.88
CA LEU A 6 5.72 6.32 -10.06
C LEU A 6 5.39 6.05 -11.53
N THR A 7 5.91 4.96 -12.08
CA THR A 7 5.54 4.46 -13.40
C THR A 7 4.09 3.99 -13.43
N ASP A 8 3.47 3.92 -14.62
CA ASP A 8 2.08 3.47 -14.78
C ASP A 8 1.82 2.08 -14.15
N THR A 9 2.81 1.19 -14.22
CA THR A 9 2.71 -0.14 -13.61
C THR A 9 2.69 -0.05 -12.09
N GLU A 10 3.54 0.79 -11.49
CA GLU A 10 3.57 0.99 -10.05
C GLU A 10 2.30 1.65 -9.54
N GLN A 11 1.76 2.62 -10.28
CA GLN A 11 0.48 3.24 -9.97
C GLN A 11 -0.67 2.22 -10.02
N HIS A 12 -0.66 1.33 -11.01
CA HIS A 12 -1.65 0.25 -11.10
C HIS A 12 -1.55 -0.72 -9.92
N ASP A 13 -0.34 -1.16 -9.58
CA ASP A 13 -0.12 -2.08 -8.45
C ASP A 13 -0.50 -1.42 -7.11
N LEU A 14 -0.16 -0.14 -6.91
CA LEU A 14 -0.58 0.62 -5.74
C LEU A 14 -2.10 0.73 -5.65
N ARG A 15 -2.78 0.96 -6.77
CA ARG A 15 -4.24 1.04 -6.81
C ARG A 15 -4.91 -0.26 -6.39
N VAL A 16 -4.41 -1.40 -6.87
CA VAL A 16 -4.90 -2.73 -6.44
C VAL A 16 -4.82 -2.87 -4.91
N ILE A 17 -3.70 -2.47 -4.32
CA ILE A 17 -3.47 -2.56 -2.88
C ILE A 17 -4.45 -1.66 -2.13
N VAL A 18 -4.55 -0.38 -2.52
CA VAL A 18 -5.40 0.63 -1.89
C VAL A 18 -6.89 0.27 -1.97
N GLU A 19 -7.35 -0.21 -3.13
CA GLU A 19 -8.72 -0.69 -3.33
C GLU A 19 -9.03 -1.92 -2.48
N ALA A 20 -8.05 -2.77 -2.17
CA ALA A 20 -8.27 -3.93 -1.32
C ALA A 20 -8.47 -3.54 0.16
N PHE A 21 -7.88 -2.42 0.59
CA PHE A 21 -8.03 -1.91 1.96
C PHE A 21 -9.33 -1.14 2.17
N TRP A 22 -9.67 -0.22 1.26
CA TRP A 22 -10.78 0.71 1.48
C TRP A 22 -11.90 0.62 0.43
N GLY A 23 -11.75 -0.22 -0.58
CA GLY A 23 -12.75 -0.43 -1.62
C GLY A 23 -12.69 0.58 -2.76
N LYS A 24 -13.09 0.13 -3.95
CA LYS A 24 -13.01 0.90 -5.21
C LYS A 24 -13.78 2.21 -5.18
N HIS A 25 -14.94 2.23 -4.53
CA HIS A 25 -15.78 3.42 -4.49
C HIS A 25 -15.12 4.55 -3.70
N GLU A 26 -14.51 4.23 -2.56
CA GLU A 26 -13.87 5.20 -1.67
C GLU A 26 -12.57 5.79 -2.26
N THR A 27 -11.86 5.00 -3.07
CA THR A 27 -10.52 5.33 -3.58
C THR A 27 -10.52 5.74 -5.04
N ALA A 28 -11.70 5.87 -5.67
CA ALA A 28 -11.86 6.16 -7.09
C ALA A 28 -11.09 7.42 -7.54
N ASN A 29 -11.13 8.47 -6.72
CA ASN A 29 -10.54 9.78 -7.02
C ASN A 29 -9.15 9.99 -6.40
N TRP A 30 -8.55 8.95 -5.80
CA TRP A 30 -7.24 9.06 -5.14
C TRP A 30 -6.12 9.04 -6.17
N GLU A 31 -5.14 9.92 -6.00
CA GLU A 31 -3.91 9.91 -6.79
C GLU A 31 -2.93 8.85 -6.25
N MET A 32 -2.35 8.06 -7.15
CA MET A 32 -1.37 7.03 -6.80
C MET A 32 0.03 7.66 -6.85
N ASN A 33 0.48 8.21 -5.72
CA ASN A 33 1.75 8.92 -5.60
C ASN A 33 2.70 8.24 -4.58
N GLU A 34 3.96 8.70 -4.52
CA GLU A 34 4.97 8.13 -3.62
C GLU A 34 4.64 8.33 -2.13
N GLU A 35 3.97 9.43 -1.78
CA GLU A 35 3.56 9.69 -0.40
C GLU A 35 2.55 8.65 0.07
N LEU A 36 1.61 8.26 -0.80
CA LEU A 36 0.68 7.17 -0.54
C LEU A 36 1.42 5.84 -0.38
N VAL A 37 2.48 5.57 -1.17
CA VAL A 37 3.34 4.39 -0.97
C VAL A 37 3.97 4.38 0.43
N ALA A 38 4.46 5.54 0.90
CA ALA A 38 5.04 5.66 2.23
C ALA A 38 4.01 5.40 3.34
N VAL A 39 2.81 5.98 3.23
CA VAL A 39 1.70 5.75 4.18
C VAL A 39 1.32 4.27 4.24
N ILE A 40 1.15 3.62 3.10
CA ILE A 40 0.80 2.20 3.02
C ILE A 40 1.91 1.33 3.61
N SER A 41 3.16 1.63 3.29
CA SER A 41 4.32 0.89 3.81
C SER A 41 4.40 0.98 5.33
N LYS A 42 4.17 2.18 5.88
CA LYS A 42 4.15 2.41 7.33
C LYS A 42 2.98 1.71 7.99
N MET A 43 1.78 1.85 7.45
CA MET A 43 0.57 1.16 7.93
C MET A 43 0.81 -0.33 8.05
N ILE A 44 1.29 -0.98 6.98
CA ILE A 44 1.57 -2.42 6.96
C ILE A 44 2.64 -2.80 8.01
N SER A 45 3.67 -1.97 8.19
CA SER A 45 4.74 -2.21 9.18
C SER A 45 4.26 -2.12 10.64
N GLU A 46 3.18 -1.40 10.89
CA GLU A 46 2.61 -1.21 12.23
C GLU A 46 1.61 -2.31 12.62
N VAL A 47 1.11 -3.11 11.68
CA VAL A 47 0.25 -4.28 11.97
C VAL A 47 1.08 -5.49 12.45
N LYS A 48 1.98 -5.26 13.42
CA LYS A 48 2.95 -6.24 13.96
C LYS A 48 2.30 -7.49 14.57
N SER A 49 1.06 -7.40 15.02
CA SER A 49 0.32 -8.51 15.63
C SER A 49 -0.36 -9.44 14.61
N CYS A 50 -0.44 -9.03 13.34
CA CYS A 50 -1.04 -9.84 12.30
C CYS A 50 0.06 -10.60 11.55
N SER A 51 0.30 -11.85 11.91
CA SER A 51 1.25 -12.74 11.21
C SER A 51 0.96 -12.85 9.71
N GLN A 52 -0.28 -12.62 9.29
CA GLN A 52 -0.73 -12.58 7.90
C GLN A 52 -0.40 -11.24 7.20
N ALA A 53 -0.34 -10.13 7.93
CA ALA A 53 0.10 -8.83 7.40
C ALA A 53 1.61 -8.76 7.15
N MET A 54 2.39 -9.55 7.92
CA MET A 54 3.85 -9.66 7.76
C MET A 54 4.27 -10.12 6.36
N ASP A 55 3.38 -10.79 5.62
CA ASP A 55 3.60 -11.17 4.21
C ASP A 55 3.68 -9.95 3.26
N LEU A 56 3.11 -8.82 3.66
CA LEU A 56 3.21 -7.55 2.94
C LEU A 56 4.25 -6.60 3.51
N VAL A 57 4.82 -6.89 4.69
CA VAL A 57 5.85 -6.04 5.27
C VAL A 57 7.10 -6.13 4.38
N PRO A 58 7.51 -5.01 3.76
CA PRO A 58 8.72 -4.98 2.97
C PRO A 58 9.90 -5.27 3.91
N ARG A 59 10.83 -6.12 3.49
CA ARG A 59 11.98 -6.43 4.33
C ARG A 59 12.79 -5.15 4.58
N PRO A 60 13.23 -4.89 5.82
CA PRO A 60 14.06 -3.73 6.13
C PRO A 60 15.29 -3.67 5.20
N GLY A 61 15.61 -2.47 4.69
CA GLY A 61 16.79 -2.23 3.85
C GLY A 61 16.62 -2.42 2.33
N VAL A 62 15.40 -2.73 1.85
CA VAL A 62 15.16 -3.01 0.42
C VAL A 62 14.83 -1.75 -0.40
N TYR A 63 14.50 -0.62 0.21
CA TYR A 63 14.06 0.59 -0.49
C TYR A 63 15.19 1.54 -0.90
N LEU A 64 16.19 1.04 -1.62
CA LEU A 64 17.35 1.85 -2.02
C LEU A 64 17.33 2.24 -3.50
N ASN A 65 16.45 1.63 -4.33
CA ASN A 65 16.28 2.01 -5.73
C ASN A 65 14.82 1.87 -6.21
N PRO A 66 14.45 2.52 -7.34
CA PRO A 66 13.10 2.46 -7.90
C PRO A 66 12.65 1.06 -8.35
N LYS A 67 13.57 0.22 -8.87
CA LYS A 67 13.25 -1.17 -9.24
C LYS A 67 12.86 -2.01 -8.03
N ASP A 68 13.37 -1.70 -6.86
CA ASP A 68 13.02 -2.36 -5.61
C ASP A 68 11.61 -1.95 -5.17
N VAL A 69 11.23 -0.68 -5.32
CA VAL A 69 9.86 -0.19 -5.10
C VAL A 69 8.88 -0.91 -6.02
N GLN A 70 9.15 -0.92 -7.33
CA GLN A 70 8.32 -1.63 -8.31
C GLN A 70 8.13 -3.10 -7.95
N ARG A 71 9.22 -3.79 -7.61
CA ARG A 71 9.20 -5.21 -7.26
C ARG A 71 8.36 -5.47 -6.02
N GLU A 72 8.48 -4.64 -5.00
CA GLU A 72 7.71 -4.80 -3.77
C GLU A 72 6.22 -4.49 -3.98
N LEU A 73 5.87 -3.41 -4.69
CA LEU A 73 4.48 -3.09 -5.04
C LEU A 73 3.83 -4.26 -5.82
N ARG A 74 4.52 -4.79 -6.82
CA ARG A 74 4.03 -5.93 -7.61
C ARG A 74 3.79 -7.17 -6.75
N LYS A 75 4.71 -7.48 -5.82
CA LYS A 75 4.56 -8.63 -4.90
C LYS A 75 3.36 -8.42 -3.99
N MET A 76 3.18 -7.22 -3.45
CA MET A 76 2.04 -6.89 -2.59
C MET A 76 0.72 -7.02 -3.35
N ALA A 77 0.61 -6.40 -4.52
CA ALA A 77 -0.57 -6.48 -5.37
C ALA A 77 -0.92 -7.93 -5.75
N ARG A 78 0.08 -8.77 -6.02
CA ARG A 78 -0.14 -10.20 -6.27
C ARG A 78 -0.69 -10.94 -5.04
N ARG A 79 -0.08 -10.74 -3.86
CA ARG A 79 -0.54 -11.37 -2.60
C ARG A 79 -1.97 -10.94 -2.25
N VAL A 80 -2.29 -9.66 -2.47
CA VAL A 80 -3.65 -9.11 -2.33
C VAL A 80 -4.65 -9.85 -3.21
N LYS A 81 -4.30 -10.13 -4.48
CA LYS A 81 -5.16 -10.88 -5.40
C LYS A 81 -5.27 -12.37 -5.05
N GLU A 82 -4.20 -12.98 -4.55
CA GLU A 82 -4.13 -14.41 -4.23
C GLU A 82 -4.85 -14.78 -2.92
N LYS A 83 -4.88 -13.88 -1.93
CA LYS A 83 -5.43 -14.16 -0.59
C LYS A 83 -6.84 -13.56 -0.43
N GLY A 84 -7.81 -14.38 -0.04
CA GLY A 84 -9.21 -13.96 0.16
C GLY A 84 -9.42 -12.99 1.34
N SER A 85 -10.62 -12.42 1.45
CA SER A 85 -10.99 -11.33 2.39
C SER A 85 -10.73 -11.63 3.87
N SER A 86 -10.83 -12.89 4.30
CA SER A 86 -10.58 -13.30 5.69
C SER A 86 -9.12 -13.16 6.12
N TYR A 87 -8.18 -13.16 5.17
CA TYR A 87 -6.74 -12.99 5.41
C TYR A 87 -6.37 -11.56 5.84
N TRP A 88 -7.28 -10.61 5.62
CA TRP A 88 -7.01 -9.18 5.77
C TRP A 88 -7.71 -8.54 6.97
N VAL A 89 -8.46 -9.30 7.80
CA VAL A 89 -9.29 -8.71 8.87
C VAL A 89 -8.51 -7.80 9.83
N CYS A 90 -7.36 -8.23 10.35
CA CYS A 90 -6.54 -7.36 11.23
C CYS A 90 -5.93 -6.17 10.47
N MET A 91 -5.61 -6.36 9.20
CA MET A 91 -5.08 -5.32 8.32
C MET A 91 -6.14 -4.28 7.97
N LEU A 92 -7.39 -4.67 7.77
CA LEU A 92 -8.53 -3.78 7.56
C LEU A 92 -8.82 -2.94 8.81
N MET A 93 -8.74 -3.54 10.00
CA MET A 93 -8.83 -2.80 11.27
C MET A 93 -7.70 -1.78 11.42
N GLY A 94 -6.45 -2.18 11.12
CA GLY A 94 -5.33 -1.25 11.07
C GLY A 94 -5.55 -0.13 10.05
N ALA A 95 -5.98 -0.46 8.83
CA ALA A 95 -6.19 0.47 7.74
C ALA A 95 -7.28 1.52 8.04
N THR A 96 -8.22 1.22 8.93
CA THR A 96 -9.24 2.19 9.36
C THR A 96 -8.60 3.40 10.04
N ASN A 97 -7.57 3.19 10.88
CA ASN A 97 -6.85 4.29 11.55
C ASN A 97 -5.96 5.10 10.61
N TRP A 98 -5.57 4.52 9.48
CA TRP A 98 -4.69 5.13 8.48
C TRP A 98 -5.43 5.80 7.34
N LYS A 99 -6.75 5.60 7.23
CA LYS A 99 -7.58 6.08 6.11
C LYS A 99 -7.49 7.60 5.93
N THR A 100 -7.55 8.36 7.01
CA THR A 100 -7.52 9.83 6.95
C THR A 100 -6.20 10.34 6.38
N GLU A 101 -5.07 9.80 6.86
CA GLU A 101 -3.75 10.18 6.37
C GLU A 101 -3.55 9.74 4.91
N ALA A 102 -3.97 8.52 4.57
CA ALA A 102 -3.90 8.02 3.20
C ALA A 102 -4.72 8.88 2.22
N ALA A 103 -5.94 9.27 2.61
CA ALA A 103 -6.80 10.12 1.80
C ALA A 103 -6.18 11.51 1.59
N ARG A 104 -5.56 12.06 2.65
CA ARG A 104 -4.92 13.38 2.62
C ARG A 104 -3.76 13.41 1.60
N VAL A 105 -2.81 12.49 1.72
CA VAL A 105 -1.66 12.44 0.78
C VAL A 105 -2.09 12.08 -0.65
N ALA A 106 -3.13 11.24 -0.80
CA ALA A 106 -3.69 10.90 -2.11
C ALA A 106 -4.44 12.07 -2.77
N GLN A 107 -4.78 13.12 -2.01
CA GLN A 107 -5.38 14.37 -2.49
C GLN A 107 -4.35 15.50 -2.62
N GLY A 108 -3.07 15.22 -2.35
CA GLY A 108 -1.99 16.21 -2.39
C GLY A 108 -2.00 17.21 -1.23
N LEU A 109 -2.57 16.83 -0.07
CA LEU A 109 -2.69 17.66 1.13
C LEU A 109 -1.67 17.30 2.22
#